data_AF-A0A1Y2T519-F1
#
_entry.id   AF-A0A1Y2T519-F1
#
_cell.length_a   1.000
_cell.length_b   1.000
_cell.length_c   1.000
_cell.angle_alpha   90.00
_cell.angle_beta   90.00
_cell.angle_gamma   90.00
#
_symmetry.space_group_name_H-M   'P 1'
#
loop_
_entity.id
_entity.type
_entity.pdbx_description
1 polymer ?
#
loop_
_entity_poly.entity_id
_entity_poly.type
_entity_poly.pdbx_seq_one_letter_code
_entity_poly.pdbx_strand_id
1 'polypeptide(L)'
;MNDKARALGLTDTQFRNPHGLDEDGHYSSARDLARLGRVAMADPVYREIAGTESATFPWPEMETTREIYNRNLLIQRMPEATGVKNGYTEAALFTLVGSVAADGREVIGVLLGNPDKEQMYADMERLLRHGLYDFSLTTVVPAGDLADLDGRLEEPLRAWLREGDEVEVAYRQPLPGEEWPEGTVAVVEALVDGRVIARQPALAPEPEVVASQAELPAHSDGGSGKPAGAGAAAWYQRAGVWMATGAALCGAVIATDRLQARRRQRRFRRHATGRLSASD
;
A
#
# COMPACT_ATOMS: atom_id res chain seq x y z
N MET A 1 -9.12 -17.14 -12.41
CA MET A 1 -7.81 -17.12 -11.70
C MET A 1 -6.68 -16.75 -12.64
N ASN A 2 -6.48 -17.47 -13.75
CA ASN A 2 -5.38 -17.20 -14.70
C ASN A 2 -5.40 -15.81 -15.34
N ASP A 3 -6.58 -15.23 -15.62
CA ASP A 3 -6.64 -13.83 -16.11
C ASP A 3 -6.06 -12.83 -15.11
N LYS A 4 -6.34 -13.05 -13.82
CA LYS A 4 -5.78 -12.23 -12.73
C LYS A 4 -4.27 -12.47 -12.60
N ALA A 5 -3.80 -13.71 -12.71
CA ALA A 5 -2.37 -14.02 -12.70
C ALA A 5 -1.62 -13.29 -13.82
N ARG A 6 -2.15 -13.31 -15.05
CA ARG A 6 -1.62 -12.56 -16.19
C ARG A 6 -1.63 -11.05 -15.94
N ALA A 7 -2.73 -10.49 -15.46
CA ALA A 7 -2.84 -9.06 -15.15
C ALA A 7 -1.88 -8.60 -14.05
N LEU A 8 -1.45 -9.50 -13.15
CA LEU A 8 -0.48 -9.22 -12.10
C LEU A 8 0.97 -9.52 -12.51
N GLY A 9 1.21 -10.00 -13.73
CA GLY A 9 2.54 -10.39 -14.20
C GLY A 9 3.14 -11.58 -13.43
N LEU A 10 2.29 -12.53 -13.03
CA LEU A 10 2.72 -13.79 -12.41
C LEU A 10 3.10 -14.78 -13.52
N THR A 11 4.33 -14.67 -14.02
CA THR A 11 4.80 -15.36 -15.22
C THR A 11 5.06 -16.85 -15.03
N ASP A 12 5.27 -17.27 -13.78
CA ASP A 12 5.56 -18.65 -13.40
C ASP A 12 4.39 -19.26 -12.62
N THR A 13 3.16 -18.90 -12.99
CA THR A 13 1.93 -19.35 -12.31
C THR A 13 0.83 -19.77 -13.26
N GLN A 14 0.26 -20.95 -13.02
CA GLN A 14 -0.93 -21.46 -13.69
C GLN A 14 -1.84 -22.19 -12.70
N PHE A 15 -3.09 -21.75 -12.61
CA PHE A 15 -4.13 -22.39 -11.80
C PHE A 15 -4.99 -23.31 -12.65
N ARG A 16 -5.20 -24.54 -12.18
CA ARG A 16 -6.12 -25.50 -12.80
C ARG A 16 -7.42 -25.70 -12.03
N ASN A 17 -7.36 -25.53 -10.72
CA ASN A 17 -8.48 -25.65 -9.81
C ASN A 17 -8.43 -24.54 -8.74
N PRO A 18 -9.55 -24.28 -8.03
CA PRO A 18 -9.63 -23.21 -7.04
C PRO A 18 -9.16 -23.59 -5.63
N HIS A 19 -8.79 -24.85 -5.39
CA HIS A 19 -8.51 -25.38 -4.04
C HIS A 19 -7.05 -25.84 -3.83
N GLY A 20 -6.27 -25.98 -4.90
CA GLY A 20 -4.85 -26.36 -4.83
C GLY A 20 -4.61 -27.85 -4.60
N LEU A 21 -5.56 -28.72 -4.98
CA LEU A 21 -5.25 -30.16 -5.04
C LEU A 21 -4.42 -30.43 -6.30
N ASP A 22 -3.60 -31.48 -6.23
CA ASP A 22 -2.67 -31.84 -7.30
C ASP A 22 -3.41 -32.05 -8.63
N GLU A 23 -2.96 -31.33 -9.66
CA GLU A 23 -3.50 -31.41 -11.01
C GLU A 23 -2.41 -31.00 -12.01
N ASP A 24 -2.31 -31.73 -13.12
CA ASP A 24 -1.28 -31.49 -14.13
C ASP A 24 -1.31 -30.06 -14.67
N GLY A 25 -0.17 -29.38 -14.61
CA GLY A 25 -0.05 -27.99 -15.01
C GLY A 25 -0.69 -27.00 -14.04
N HIS A 26 -0.92 -27.38 -12.78
CA HIS A 26 -1.16 -26.47 -11.66
C HIS A 26 0.17 -26.14 -10.96
N TYR A 27 0.64 -24.90 -11.04
CA TYR A 27 1.92 -24.51 -10.45
C TYR A 27 1.99 -23.01 -10.13
N SER A 28 2.97 -22.64 -9.30
CA SER A 28 3.37 -21.26 -9.05
C SER A 28 4.85 -21.21 -8.66
N SER A 29 5.39 -20.01 -8.38
CA SER A 29 6.75 -19.81 -7.88
C SER A 29 6.73 -19.01 -6.58
N ALA A 30 7.82 -19.09 -5.80
CA ALA A 30 7.94 -18.32 -4.56
C ALA A 30 7.84 -16.80 -4.82
N ARG A 31 8.41 -16.32 -5.94
CA ARG A 31 8.35 -14.92 -6.36
C ARG A 31 6.92 -14.50 -6.69
N ASP A 32 6.19 -15.31 -7.43
CA ASP A 32 4.82 -15.00 -7.82
C ASP A 32 3.86 -15.02 -6.64
N LEU A 33 4.03 -15.98 -5.73
CA LEU A 33 3.24 -16.05 -4.50
C LEU A 33 3.55 -14.89 -3.55
N ALA A 34 4.80 -14.40 -3.49
CA ALA A 34 5.13 -13.20 -2.72
C ALA A 34 4.43 -11.96 -3.29
N ARG A 35 4.42 -11.82 -4.63
CA ARG A 35 3.69 -10.74 -5.32
C ARG A 35 2.18 -10.84 -5.09
N LEU A 36 1.62 -12.03 -5.22
CA LEU A 36 0.20 -12.28 -4.99
C LEU A 36 -0.18 -12.02 -3.53
N GLY A 37 0.64 -12.45 -2.58
CA GLY A 37 0.48 -12.16 -1.15
C GLY A 37 0.44 -10.66 -0.89
N ARG A 38 1.36 -9.88 -1.49
CA ARG A 38 1.37 -8.41 -1.35
C ARG A 38 0.08 -7.78 -1.87
N VAL A 39 -0.42 -8.24 -3.02
CA VAL A 39 -1.68 -7.75 -3.59
C VAL A 39 -2.87 -8.12 -2.68
N ALA A 40 -2.91 -9.34 -2.16
CA ALA A 40 -3.99 -9.80 -1.30
C ALA A 40 -4.01 -9.06 0.05
N MET A 41 -2.84 -8.89 0.68
CA MET A 41 -2.71 -8.19 1.98
C MET A 41 -2.99 -6.69 1.89
N ALA A 42 -2.95 -6.10 0.69
CA ALA A 42 -3.39 -4.71 0.48
C ALA A 42 -4.92 -4.53 0.63
N ASP A 43 -5.71 -5.61 0.51
CA ASP A 43 -7.14 -5.57 0.78
C ASP A 43 -7.39 -5.69 2.29
N PRO A 44 -7.98 -4.66 2.95
CA PRO A 44 -8.21 -4.68 4.38
C PRO A 44 -9.14 -5.82 4.83
N VAL A 45 -10.10 -6.23 3.98
CA VAL A 45 -11.01 -7.34 4.29
C VAL A 45 -10.26 -8.67 4.27
N TYR A 46 -9.41 -8.88 3.26
CA TYR A 46 -8.60 -10.10 3.20
C TYR A 46 -7.63 -10.18 4.37
N ARG A 47 -6.97 -9.06 4.70
CA ARG A 47 -6.05 -8.95 5.85
C ARG A 47 -6.72 -9.35 7.16
N GLU A 48 -7.91 -8.82 7.43
CA GLU A 48 -8.69 -9.16 8.63
C GLU A 48 -8.97 -10.67 8.69
N ILE A 49 -9.43 -11.25 7.58
CA ILE A 49 -9.74 -12.69 7.49
C ILE A 49 -8.48 -13.54 7.67
N ALA A 50 -7.37 -13.20 7.00
CA ALA A 50 -6.13 -13.98 7.03
C ALA A 50 -5.47 -14.01 8.42
N GLY A 51 -5.59 -12.90 9.16
CA GLY A 51 -5.06 -12.76 10.52
C GLY A 51 -6.01 -13.23 11.63
N THR A 52 -7.24 -13.64 11.31
CA THR A 52 -8.21 -14.10 12.31
C THR A 52 -7.76 -15.43 12.93
N GLU A 53 -7.71 -15.52 14.26
CA GLU A 53 -7.31 -16.73 15.01
C GLU A 53 -8.35 -17.85 14.94
N SER A 54 -9.63 -17.52 15.16
CA SER A 54 -10.75 -18.44 15.07
C SER A 54 -12.01 -17.72 14.60
N ALA A 55 -12.94 -18.49 14.04
CA ALA A 55 -14.24 -17.98 13.65
C ALA A 55 -15.33 -19.02 13.93
N THR A 56 -16.47 -18.54 14.40
CA THR A 56 -17.64 -19.38 14.72
C THR A 56 -18.69 -19.23 13.63
N PHE A 57 -19.07 -20.35 13.03
CA PHE A 57 -20.06 -20.43 11.96
C PHE A 57 -21.33 -21.14 12.43
N PRO A 58 -22.51 -20.78 11.91
CA PRO A 58 -23.70 -21.60 12.08
C PRO A 58 -23.49 -23.01 11.52
N TRP A 59 -24.01 -24.02 12.21
CA TRP A 59 -24.06 -25.41 11.77
C TRP A 59 -25.52 -25.89 11.78
N PRO A 60 -26.31 -25.52 10.75
CA PRO A 60 -27.75 -25.73 10.74
C PRO A 60 -28.16 -27.20 10.85
N GLU A 61 -27.41 -28.12 10.23
CA GLU A 61 -27.71 -29.56 10.24
C GLU A 61 -27.65 -30.17 11.65
N MET A 62 -26.96 -29.52 12.58
CA MET A 62 -26.77 -29.96 13.97
C MET A 62 -27.40 -28.98 14.97
N GLU A 63 -28.20 -28.01 14.50
CA GLU A 63 -28.83 -26.95 15.29
C GLU A 63 -27.86 -26.25 16.28
N THR A 64 -26.60 -26.09 15.87
CA THR A 64 -25.53 -25.58 16.73
C THR A 64 -24.60 -24.65 15.97
N THR A 65 -23.48 -24.26 16.60
CA THR A 65 -22.39 -23.53 15.96
C THR A 65 -21.12 -24.39 15.90
N ARG A 66 -20.25 -24.07 14.95
CA ARG A 66 -18.94 -24.69 14.80
C ARG A 66 -17.86 -23.62 14.83
N GLU A 67 -16.96 -23.74 15.80
CA GLU A 67 -15.73 -22.95 15.79
C GLU A 67 -14.68 -23.64 14.90
N ILE A 68 -13.98 -22.84 14.09
CA ILE A 68 -12.81 -23.27 13.33
C ILE A 68 -11.63 -22.37 13.69
N TYR A 69 -10.45 -22.98 13.79
CA TYR A 69 -9.20 -22.29 14.09
C TYR A 69 -8.35 -22.13 12.84
N ASN A 70 -7.61 -21.04 12.79
CA ASN A 70 -6.62 -20.79 11.77
C ASN A 70 -5.54 -21.87 11.83
N ARG A 71 -5.28 -22.53 10.70
CA ARG A 71 -4.26 -23.58 10.61
C ARG A 71 -2.86 -23.03 10.38
N ASN A 72 -2.72 -21.75 10.07
CA ASN A 72 -1.43 -21.07 10.00
C ASN A 72 -0.92 -20.83 11.42
N LEU A 73 0.08 -21.63 11.82
CA LEU A 73 0.62 -21.56 13.18
C LEU A 73 1.37 -20.26 13.46
N LEU A 74 1.77 -19.50 12.42
CA LEU A 74 2.42 -18.18 12.60
C LEU A 74 1.56 -17.23 13.43
N ILE A 75 0.24 -17.27 13.24
CA ILE A 75 -0.70 -16.40 13.97
C ILE A 75 -0.56 -16.57 15.50
N GLN A 76 -0.20 -17.77 15.95
CA GLN A 76 0.00 -18.06 17.37
C GLN A 76 1.46 -17.96 17.80
N ARG A 77 2.42 -18.11 16.88
CA ARG A 77 3.87 -18.17 17.18
C ARG A 77 4.57 -16.82 17.13
N MET A 78 4.07 -15.88 16.32
CA MET A 78 4.68 -14.57 16.15
C MET A 78 3.64 -13.48 16.46
N PRO A 79 3.89 -12.60 17.44
CA PRO A 79 2.97 -11.50 17.75
C PRO A 79 2.82 -10.51 16.59
N GLU A 80 3.79 -10.46 15.67
CA GLU A 80 3.76 -9.61 14.48
C GLU A 80 3.00 -10.24 13.30
N ALA A 81 2.55 -11.50 13.41
CA ALA A 81 1.95 -12.23 12.28
C ALA A 81 0.60 -11.65 11.85
N THR A 82 0.40 -11.55 10.53
CA THR A 82 -0.82 -11.02 9.92
C THR A 82 -1.45 -11.95 8.87
N GLY A 83 -0.80 -13.07 8.53
CA GLY A 83 -1.25 -14.00 7.48
C GLY A 83 -0.16 -14.97 7.03
N VAL A 84 -0.25 -15.64 5.88
CA VAL A 84 -1.28 -15.54 4.82
C VAL A 84 -1.96 -16.89 4.61
N LYS A 85 -1.20 -17.93 4.24
CA LYS A 85 -1.76 -19.26 3.98
C LYS A 85 -0.71 -20.37 4.01
N ASN A 86 -1.01 -21.46 4.70
CA ASN A 86 -0.27 -22.73 4.66
C ASN A 86 -0.84 -23.71 3.62
N GLY A 87 -0.07 -24.66 3.10
CA GLY A 87 -0.54 -25.69 2.18
C GLY A 87 0.22 -27.01 2.31
N TYR A 88 -0.42 -28.10 1.91
CA TYR A 88 0.19 -29.43 1.85
C TYR A 88 -0.54 -30.33 0.85
N THR A 89 0.22 -30.99 -0.02
CA THR A 89 -0.19 -32.19 -0.77
C THR A 89 0.99 -33.16 -0.78
N GLU A 90 0.78 -34.41 -1.21
CA GLU A 90 1.87 -35.38 -1.32
C GLU A 90 2.93 -34.94 -2.34
N ALA A 91 2.50 -34.29 -3.43
CA ALA A 91 3.43 -33.80 -4.46
C ALA A 91 4.10 -32.45 -4.09
N ALA A 92 3.37 -31.53 -3.44
CA ALA A 92 3.88 -30.20 -3.13
C ALA A 92 4.67 -30.12 -1.81
N LEU A 93 4.52 -31.13 -0.94
CA LEU A 93 4.99 -31.10 0.44
C LEU A 93 4.45 -29.87 1.20
N PHE A 94 5.09 -29.47 2.31
CA PHE A 94 4.66 -28.31 3.08
C PHE A 94 5.04 -27.00 2.38
N THR A 95 4.06 -26.11 2.29
CA THR A 95 4.19 -24.76 1.71
C THR A 95 3.62 -23.73 2.66
N LEU A 96 4.19 -22.53 2.68
CA LEU A 96 3.73 -21.43 3.52
C LEU A 96 4.02 -20.09 2.85
N VAL A 97 2.98 -19.27 2.72
CA VAL A 97 3.09 -17.82 2.54
C VAL A 97 2.77 -17.19 3.89
N GLY A 98 3.77 -16.55 4.50
CA GLY A 98 3.66 -15.86 5.78
C GLY A 98 3.74 -14.34 5.61
N SER A 99 3.02 -13.59 6.44
CA SER A 99 3.18 -12.13 6.54
C SER A 99 3.32 -11.70 8.00
N VAL A 100 4.21 -10.72 8.24
CA VAL A 100 4.37 -10.04 9.52
C VAL A 100 4.40 -8.53 9.32
N ALA A 101 3.94 -7.77 10.32
CA ALA A 101 4.03 -6.32 10.32
C ALA A 101 4.45 -5.77 11.68
N ALA A 102 5.43 -4.87 11.68
CA ALA A 102 5.87 -4.09 12.84
C ALA A 102 6.47 -2.75 12.39
N ASP A 103 6.32 -1.72 13.22
CA ASP A 103 6.96 -0.39 13.02
C ASP A 103 6.75 0.23 11.62
N GLY A 104 5.54 0.08 11.07
CA GLY A 104 5.19 0.61 9.74
C GLY A 104 5.81 -0.16 8.57
N ARG A 105 6.45 -1.30 8.84
CA ARG A 105 6.98 -2.23 7.84
C ARG A 105 6.15 -3.51 7.80
N GLU A 106 5.94 -4.02 6.60
CA GLU A 106 5.34 -5.34 6.38
C GLU A 106 6.28 -6.19 5.51
N VAL A 107 6.40 -7.47 5.88
CA VAL A 107 7.29 -8.45 5.23
C VAL A 107 6.47 -9.68 4.88
N ILE A 108 6.61 -10.16 3.65
CA ILE A 108 6.01 -11.40 3.15
C ILE A 108 7.11 -12.39 2.83
N GLY A 109 7.02 -13.60 3.41
CA GLY A 109 7.91 -14.72 3.18
C GLY A 109 7.19 -15.86 2.48
N VAL A 110 7.90 -16.61 1.62
CA VAL A 110 7.36 -17.79 0.93
C VAL A 110 8.35 -18.94 1.02
N LEU A 111 7.89 -20.08 1.53
CA LEU A 111 8.61 -21.35 1.52
C LEU A 111 7.77 -22.41 0.81
N LEU A 112 8.39 -23.19 -0.06
CA LEU A 112 7.76 -24.23 -0.87
C LEU A 112 8.54 -25.54 -0.76
N GLY A 113 7.86 -26.69 -0.83
CA GLY A 113 8.54 -27.99 -0.93
C GLY A 113 9.24 -28.46 0.34
N ASN A 114 8.84 -27.99 1.52
CA ASN A 114 9.45 -28.42 2.77
C ASN A 114 8.94 -29.82 3.17
N PRO A 115 9.82 -30.81 3.45
CA PRO A 115 9.39 -32.15 3.83
C PRO A 115 8.89 -32.22 5.28
N ASP A 116 9.26 -31.27 6.13
CA ASP A 116 8.92 -31.23 7.54
C ASP A 116 8.16 -29.93 7.89
N LYS A 117 7.01 -30.11 8.53
CA LYS A 117 6.11 -29.01 8.88
C LYS A 117 6.71 -28.07 9.93
N GLU A 118 7.34 -28.62 10.97
CA GLU A 118 7.88 -27.82 12.07
C GLU A 118 9.10 -27.03 11.62
N GLN A 119 9.97 -27.67 10.84
CA GLN A 119 11.10 -27.01 10.19
C GLN A 119 10.64 -25.87 9.26
N MET A 120 9.58 -26.08 8.46
CA MET A 120 9.02 -25.01 7.62
C MET A 120 8.61 -23.79 8.44
N TYR A 121 7.94 -23.98 9.58
CA TYR A 121 7.56 -22.85 10.44
C TYR A 121 8.78 -22.20 11.09
N ALA A 122 9.75 -22.98 11.59
CA ALA A 122 10.98 -22.43 12.17
C ALA A 122 11.78 -21.60 11.15
N ASP A 123 11.91 -22.09 9.91
CA ASP A 123 12.57 -21.36 8.83
C ASP A 123 11.78 -20.12 8.40
N MET A 124 10.45 -20.20 8.40
CA MET A 124 9.60 -19.04 8.09
C MET A 124 9.75 -17.96 9.17
N GLU A 125 9.72 -18.32 10.45
CA GLU A 125 9.94 -17.38 11.56
C GLU A 125 11.30 -16.70 11.44
N ARG A 126 12.36 -17.46 11.12
CA ARG A 126 13.70 -16.92 10.88
C ARG A 126 13.73 -15.97 9.69
N LEU A 127 13.13 -16.35 8.56
CA LEU A 127 13.06 -15.53 7.35
C LEU A 127 12.30 -14.22 7.57
N LEU A 128 11.16 -14.28 8.26
CA LEU A 128 10.34 -13.12 8.54
C LEU A 128 11.02 -12.18 9.55
N ARG A 129 11.65 -12.70 10.61
CA ARG A 129 12.46 -11.89 11.54
C ARG A 129 13.63 -11.21 10.85
N HIS A 130 14.38 -11.96 10.03
CA HIS A 130 15.45 -11.42 9.20
C HIS A 130 14.93 -10.26 8.33
N GLY A 131 13.80 -10.49 7.64
CA GLY A 131 13.18 -9.49 6.80
C GLY A 131 12.67 -8.27 7.56
N LEU A 132 12.28 -8.41 8.83
CA LEU A 132 11.68 -7.33 9.62
C LEU A 132 12.74 -6.49 10.35
N TYR A 133 13.76 -7.13 10.93
CA TYR A 133 14.67 -6.50 11.90
C TYR A 133 16.09 -6.27 11.39
N ASP A 134 16.54 -6.98 10.36
CA ASP A 134 17.94 -6.87 9.90
C ASP A 134 18.12 -5.75 8.86
N PHE A 135 17.09 -4.96 8.60
CA PHE A 135 17.17 -3.80 7.71
C PHE A 135 16.52 -2.57 8.32
N SER A 136 17.09 -1.40 8.01
CA SER A 136 16.56 -0.09 8.38
C SER A 136 16.17 0.71 7.14
N LEU A 137 15.13 1.54 7.26
CA LEU A 137 14.73 2.46 6.19
C LEU A 137 15.64 3.69 6.21
N THR A 138 16.53 3.78 5.24
CA THR A 138 17.56 4.83 5.15
C THR A 138 17.27 5.78 4.01
N THR A 139 17.44 7.08 4.24
CA THR A 139 17.46 8.08 3.16
C THR A 139 18.76 7.93 2.38
N VAL A 140 18.66 7.49 1.12
CA VAL A 140 19.79 7.33 0.19
C VAL A 140 20.08 8.65 -0.52
N VAL A 141 19.04 9.34 -0.98
CA VAL A 141 19.14 10.67 -1.59
C VAL A 141 18.11 11.58 -0.91
N PRO A 142 18.50 12.73 -0.36
CA PRO A 142 17.53 13.68 0.21
C PRO A 142 16.61 14.26 -0.88
N ALA A 143 15.46 14.77 -0.48
CA ALA A 143 14.62 15.58 -1.35
C ALA A 143 15.33 16.91 -1.70
N GLY A 144 15.01 17.47 -2.86
CA GLY A 144 15.59 18.71 -3.36
C GLY A 144 16.26 18.56 -4.73
N ASP A 145 16.99 19.60 -5.11
CA ASP A 145 17.66 19.69 -6.41
C ASP A 145 18.85 18.74 -6.48
N LEU A 146 19.03 18.10 -7.64
CA LEU A 146 20.10 17.15 -7.89
C LEU A 146 21.23 17.87 -8.64
N ALA A 147 22.40 18.00 -8.04
CA ALA A 147 23.49 18.84 -8.59
C ALA A 147 23.89 18.48 -10.03
N ASP A 148 23.79 17.21 -10.42
CA ASP A 148 24.20 16.70 -11.72
C ASP A 148 23.04 16.59 -12.73
N LEU A 149 21.83 17.03 -12.38
CA LEU A 149 20.64 16.97 -13.22
C LEU A 149 19.85 18.29 -13.14
N ASP A 150 19.26 18.71 -14.25
CA ASP A 150 18.23 19.77 -14.23
C ASP A 150 16.90 19.20 -13.71
N GLY A 151 16.91 18.72 -12.47
CA GLY A 151 15.84 17.97 -11.87
C GLY A 151 15.93 17.88 -10.35
N ARG A 152 14.81 17.53 -9.73
CA ARG A 152 14.65 17.44 -8.29
C ARG A 152 13.89 16.21 -7.86
N LEU A 153 14.15 15.77 -6.63
CA LEU A 153 13.32 14.81 -5.92
C LEU A 153 12.30 15.54 -5.05
N GLU A 154 11.02 15.25 -5.24
CA GLU A 154 9.95 15.80 -4.37
C GLU A 154 9.99 15.19 -2.97
N GLU A 155 10.30 13.90 -2.89
CA GLU A 155 10.45 13.14 -1.66
C GLU A 155 11.83 12.49 -1.57
N PRO A 156 12.39 12.25 -0.37
CA PRO A 156 13.67 11.58 -0.25
C PRO A 156 13.61 10.16 -0.81
N LEU A 157 14.60 9.77 -1.61
CA LEU A 157 14.74 8.39 -2.04
C LEU A 157 15.17 7.57 -0.82
N ARG A 158 14.29 6.67 -0.37
CA ARG A 158 14.55 5.78 0.76
C ARG A 158 14.64 4.34 0.31
N ALA A 159 15.50 3.57 0.97
CA ALA A 159 15.68 2.15 0.73
C ALA A 159 15.84 1.38 2.04
N TRP A 160 15.41 0.11 2.04
CA TRP A 160 15.66 -0.80 3.16
C TRP A 160 17.05 -1.40 3.01
N LEU A 161 17.96 -1.05 3.93
CA LEU A 161 19.37 -1.44 3.88
C LEU A 161 19.75 -2.22 5.13
N ARG A 162 20.67 -3.17 4.97
CA ARG A 162 21.37 -3.83 6.09
C ARG A 162 22.61 -3.06 6.48
N GLU A 163 23.11 -3.36 7.67
CA GLU A 163 24.44 -2.91 8.06
C GLU A 163 25.48 -3.48 7.10
N GLY A 164 26.33 -2.60 6.55
CA GLY A 164 27.37 -2.96 5.59
C GLY A 164 26.94 -2.95 4.12
N ASP A 165 25.67 -2.69 3.80
CA ASP A 165 25.25 -2.52 2.41
C ASP A 165 25.93 -1.27 1.82
N GLU A 166 26.67 -1.45 0.72
CA GLU A 166 27.21 -0.36 -0.09
C GLU A 166 26.18 0.04 -1.15
N VAL A 167 25.74 1.31 -1.10
CA VAL A 167 24.71 1.81 -2.00
C VAL A 167 25.34 2.62 -3.13
N GLU A 168 25.06 2.19 -4.36
CA GLU A 168 25.32 2.96 -5.56
C GLU A 168 24.05 3.74 -5.95
N VAL A 169 24.21 5.02 -6.29
CA VAL A 169 23.13 5.84 -6.84
C VAL A 169 23.39 6.02 -8.33
N ALA A 170 22.42 5.60 -9.15
CA ALA A 170 22.47 5.75 -10.59
C ALA A 170 21.32 6.61 -11.09
N TYR A 171 21.56 7.30 -12.19
CA TYR A 171 20.58 8.11 -12.90
C TYR A 171 20.43 7.58 -14.31
N ARG A 172 19.20 7.38 -14.76
CA ARG A 172 18.93 6.96 -16.13
C ARG A 172 17.72 7.67 -16.72
N GLN A 173 17.64 7.66 -18.04
CA GLN A 173 16.44 8.11 -18.72
C GLN A 173 15.28 7.10 -18.52
N PRO A 174 14.02 7.58 -18.49
CA PRO A 174 12.83 6.73 -18.56
C PRO A 174 12.90 5.81 -19.78
N LEU A 175 12.63 4.52 -19.59
CA LEU A 175 12.63 3.55 -20.69
C LEU A 175 11.27 3.50 -21.40
N PRO A 176 11.22 3.16 -22.70
CA PRO A 176 9.97 2.98 -23.41
C PRO A 176 9.05 1.97 -22.72
N GLY A 177 7.80 2.37 -22.45
CA GLY A 177 6.79 1.54 -21.77
C GLY A 177 6.81 1.61 -20.25
N GLU A 178 7.73 2.35 -19.63
CA GLU A 178 7.58 2.73 -18.22
C GLU A 178 6.60 3.91 -18.08
N GLU A 179 5.71 3.84 -17.09
CA GLU A 179 4.82 4.94 -16.71
C GLU A 179 5.44 5.72 -15.56
N TRP A 180 5.70 7.01 -15.80
CA TRP A 180 6.22 7.95 -14.81
C TRP A 180 5.38 9.24 -14.82
N PRO A 181 5.39 10.04 -13.74
CA PRO A 181 4.73 11.34 -13.72
C PRO A 181 5.20 12.25 -14.86
N GLU A 182 4.30 13.11 -15.32
CA GLU A 182 4.64 14.16 -16.29
C GLU A 182 5.75 15.07 -15.74
N GLY A 183 6.68 15.50 -16.59
CA GLY A 183 7.83 16.29 -16.17
C GLY A 183 9.01 15.49 -15.61
N THR A 184 8.97 14.15 -15.65
CA THR A 184 10.12 13.30 -15.29
C THR A 184 11.30 13.54 -16.25
N VAL A 185 12.43 13.97 -15.71
CA VAL A 185 13.69 14.21 -16.46
C VAL A 185 14.70 13.06 -16.31
N ALA A 186 14.59 12.28 -15.25
CA ALA A 186 15.40 11.09 -14.99
C ALA A 186 14.69 10.15 -14.00
N VAL A 187 15.14 8.90 -13.94
CA VAL A 187 14.84 7.95 -12.87
C VAL A 187 16.08 7.85 -11.99
N VAL A 188 15.91 8.11 -10.70
CA VAL A 188 16.95 7.92 -9.69
C VAL A 188 16.80 6.52 -9.11
N GLU A 189 17.87 5.73 -9.17
CA GLU A 189 17.90 4.35 -8.70
C GLU A 189 18.94 4.18 -7.60
N ALA A 190 18.55 3.51 -6.51
CA ALA A 190 19.47 3.03 -5.48
C ALA A 190 19.74 1.55 -5.73
N LEU A 191 21.01 1.18 -5.79
CA LEU A 191 21.46 -0.18 -6.07
C LEU A 191 22.33 -0.72 -4.93
N VAL A 192 22.19 -2.01 -4.66
CA VAL A 192 23.11 -2.80 -3.82
C VAL A 192 23.51 -4.02 -4.63
N ASP A 193 24.81 -4.30 -4.75
CA ASP A 193 25.38 -5.36 -5.58
C ASP A 193 24.86 -5.36 -7.04
N GLY A 194 24.71 -4.16 -7.62
CA GLY A 194 24.18 -3.98 -8.98
C GLY A 194 22.69 -4.28 -9.13
N ARG A 195 21.93 -4.47 -8.04
CA ARG A 195 20.48 -4.68 -8.06
C ARG A 195 19.76 -3.43 -7.58
N VAL A 196 18.81 -2.95 -8.37
CA VAL A 196 17.93 -1.84 -7.98
C VAL A 196 17.04 -2.27 -6.81
N ILE A 197 17.17 -1.58 -5.68
CA ILE A 197 16.39 -1.83 -4.44
C ILE A 197 15.36 -0.74 -4.17
N ALA A 198 15.55 0.46 -4.71
CA ALA A 198 14.57 1.55 -4.70
C ALA A 198 14.76 2.41 -5.95
N ARG A 199 13.67 3.02 -6.43
CA ARG A 199 13.72 3.96 -7.55
C ARG A 199 12.56 4.94 -7.52
N GLN A 200 12.78 6.16 -8.00
CA GLN A 200 11.73 7.17 -8.13
C GLN A 200 12.05 8.18 -9.24
N PRO A 201 11.05 8.91 -9.78
CA PRO A 201 11.30 9.93 -10.78
C PRO A 201 11.98 11.17 -10.17
N ALA A 202 12.91 11.76 -10.90
CA ALA A 202 13.31 13.14 -10.72
C ALA A 202 12.51 14.00 -11.70
N LEU A 203 11.87 15.04 -11.19
CA LEU A 203 11.05 15.95 -12.00
C LEU A 203 11.85 17.20 -12.36
N ALA A 204 11.54 17.81 -13.50
CA ALA A 204 12.05 19.14 -13.81
C ALA A 204 11.73 20.11 -12.65
N PRO A 205 12.62 21.06 -12.33
CA PRO A 205 12.31 22.09 -11.34
C PRO A 205 11.05 22.85 -11.79
N GLU A 206 10.17 23.17 -10.84
CA GLU A 206 9.05 24.05 -11.14
C GLU A 206 9.61 25.40 -11.64
N PRO A 207 9.04 25.99 -12.69
CA PRO A 207 9.48 27.30 -13.13
C PRO A 207 9.34 28.27 -11.96
N GLU A 208 10.42 28.97 -11.61
CA GLU A 208 10.37 30.05 -10.63
C GLU A 208 9.20 30.96 -11.03
N VAL A 209 8.17 31.01 -10.19
CA VAL A 209 7.14 32.03 -10.32
C VAL A 209 7.83 33.32 -9.90
N VAL A 210 8.46 33.99 -10.87
CA VAL A 210 8.93 35.36 -10.71
C VAL A 210 7.67 36.17 -10.46
N ALA A 211 7.36 36.39 -9.19
CA ALA A 211 6.35 37.36 -8.79
C ALA A 211 6.84 38.70 -9.34
N SER A 212 6.30 39.11 -10.49
CA SER A 212 6.57 40.45 -11.01
C SER A 212 6.16 41.40 -9.90
N GLN A 213 7.13 42.09 -9.31
CA GLN A 213 6.84 43.27 -8.52
C GLN A 213 6.24 44.28 -9.49
N ALA A 214 4.92 44.24 -9.65
CA ALA A 214 4.20 45.36 -10.21
C ALA A 214 4.46 46.52 -9.26
N GLU A 215 5.38 47.40 -9.63
CA GLU A 215 5.60 48.67 -8.96
C GLU A 215 4.23 49.36 -8.84
N LEU A 216 3.71 49.41 -7.62
CA LEU A 216 2.55 50.23 -7.31
C LEU A 216 2.94 51.67 -7.66
N PRO A 217 2.18 52.38 -8.51
CA PRO A 217 2.51 53.74 -8.87
C PRO A 217 2.61 54.57 -7.58
N ALA A 218 3.71 55.32 -7.46
CA ALA A 218 3.97 56.17 -6.32
C ALA A 218 2.77 57.10 -6.07
N HIS A 219 2.13 56.94 -4.91
CA HIS A 219 1.14 57.89 -4.45
C HIS A 219 1.86 59.21 -4.12
N SER A 220 1.62 60.24 -4.92
CA SER A 220 2.03 61.60 -4.63
C SER A 220 1.30 62.11 -3.38
N ASP A 221 2.05 62.58 -2.40
CA ASP A 221 1.54 63.28 -1.22
C ASP A 221 0.70 64.50 -1.60
N GLY A 222 -0.54 64.52 -1.13
CA GLY A 222 -1.48 65.62 -1.36
C GLY A 222 -2.63 65.62 -0.36
N GLY A 223 -2.44 66.32 0.76
CA GLY A 223 -3.45 67.17 1.43
C GLY A 223 -4.79 66.57 1.84
N SER A 224 -4.95 66.41 3.17
CA SER A 224 -6.16 66.68 3.97
C SER A 224 -7.53 66.45 3.32
N GLY A 225 -8.11 65.28 3.58
CA GLY A 225 -9.53 65.02 3.37
C GLY A 225 -9.91 63.61 3.75
N LYS A 226 -10.52 63.42 4.92
CA LYS A 226 -11.24 62.18 5.25
C LYS A 226 -12.45 62.06 4.31
N PRO A 227 -12.68 60.92 3.64
CA PRO A 227 -14.03 60.47 3.36
C PRO A 227 -14.42 59.35 4.34
N ALA A 228 -15.66 59.43 4.78
CA ALA A 228 -16.32 58.40 5.57
C ALA A 228 -16.77 57.24 4.68
N GLY A 229 -16.73 56.02 5.22
CA GLY A 229 -17.60 54.90 4.82
C GLY A 229 -17.15 54.05 3.62
N ALA A 230 -17.33 52.74 3.77
CA ALA A 230 -17.27 51.69 2.73
C ALA A 230 -15.89 51.38 2.10
N GLY A 231 -14.99 50.74 2.86
CA GLY A 231 -13.76 50.15 2.31
C GLY A 231 -13.21 48.95 3.09
N ALA A 232 -13.45 48.89 4.40
CA ALA A 232 -12.98 47.76 5.24
C ALA A 232 -13.84 46.48 5.10
N ALA A 233 -15.07 46.59 4.59
CA ALA A 233 -15.97 45.45 4.44
C ALA A 233 -15.64 44.54 3.23
N ALA A 234 -15.02 45.08 2.17
CA ALA A 234 -14.70 44.32 0.96
C ALA A 234 -13.47 43.40 1.14
N TRP A 235 -12.55 43.77 2.05
CA TRP A 235 -11.38 42.94 2.39
C TRP A 235 -11.77 41.72 3.25
N TYR A 236 -12.65 41.89 4.24
CA TYR A 236 -13.15 40.78 5.03
C TYR A 236 -14.09 39.84 4.25
N GLN A 237 -14.79 40.32 3.22
CA GLN A 237 -15.61 39.46 2.38
C GLN A 237 -14.82 38.63 1.34
N ARG A 238 -13.62 39.07 0.92
CA ARG A 238 -12.75 38.26 0.04
C ARG A 238 -11.88 37.24 0.80
N ALA A 239 -11.47 37.55 2.03
CA ALA A 239 -10.73 36.60 2.88
C ALA A 239 -11.64 35.53 3.53
N GLY A 240 -12.88 35.86 3.89
CA GLY A 240 -13.83 34.92 4.47
C GLY A 240 -14.33 33.82 3.52
N VAL A 241 -14.35 34.08 2.21
CA VAL A 241 -14.82 33.13 1.19
C VAL A 241 -13.82 31.99 0.96
N TRP A 242 -12.52 32.19 1.21
CA TRP A 242 -11.49 31.14 1.07
C TRP A 242 -11.39 30.22 2.30
N MET A 243 -11.64 30.72 3.51
CA MET A 243 -11.67 29.87 4.71
C MET A 243 -12.99 29.10 4.86
N ALA A 244 -14.12 29.65 4.39
CA ALA A 244 -15.42 28.97 4.47
C ALA A 244 -15.62 27.87 3.41
N THR A 245 -15.05 28.02 2.21
CA THR A 245 -15.12 26.99 1.16
C THR A 245 -14.22 25.78 1.44
N GLY A 246 -13.03 25.99 2.04
CA GLY A 246 -12.14 24.90 2.44
C GLY A 246 -12.69 24.01 3.58
N ALA A 247 -13.30 24.62 4.60
CA ALA A 247 -13.90 23.86 5.72
C ALA A 247 -15.20 23.13 5.33
N ALA A 248 -16.00 23.70 4.42
CA ALA A 248 -17.22 23.06 3.92
C ALA A 248 -16.93 21.85 3.00
N LEU A 249 -15.84 21.88 2.22
CA LEU A 249 -15.41 20.75 1.39
C LEU A 249 -14.86 19.57 2.22
N CYS A 250 -14.07 19.84 3.26
CA CYS A 250 -13.60 18.78 4.18
C CYS A 250 -14.74 18.19 5.03
N GLY A 251 -15.69 19.02 5.49
CA GLY A 251 -16.87 18.56 6.22
C GLY A 251 -17.82 17.70 5.37
N ALA A 252 -18.00 18.05 4.08
CA ALA A 252 -18.84 17.29 3.16
C ALA A 252 -18.24 15.91 2.84
N VAL A 253 -16.92 15.81 2.63
CA VAL A 253 -16.23 14.54 2.35
C VAL A 253 -16.33 13.57 3.54
N ILE A 254 -16.09 14.05 4.77
CA ILE A 254 -16.18 13.24 6.00
C ILE A 254 -17.63 12.82 6.31
N ALA A 255 -18.61 13.67 6.03
CA ALA A 255 -20.03 13.35 6.22
C ALA A 255 -20.54 12.35 5.16
N THR A 256 -20.11 12.46 3.91
CA THR A 256 -20.46 11.49 2.85
C THR A 256 -19.87 10.11 3.11
N ASP A 257 -18.66 10.03 3.66
CA ASP A 257 -17.99 8.76 3.95
C ASP A 257 -18.68 8.02 5.13
N ARG A 258 -19.05 8.75 6.19
CA ARG A 258 -19.84 8.19 7.31
C ARG A 258 -21.26 7.77 6.90
N LEU A 259 -21.90 8.49 5.96
CA LEU A 259 -23.21 8.10 5.43
C LEU A 259 -23.12 6.90 4.48
N GLN A 260 -22.04 6.79 3.68
CA GLN A 260 -21.80 5.64 2.81
C GLN A 260 -21.45 4.38 3.61
N ALA A 261 -20.65 4.49 4.67
CA ALA A 261 -20.36 3.39 5.61
C ALA A 261 -21.63 2.88 6.31
N ARG A 262 -22.50 3.79 6.79
CA ARG A 262 -23.80 3.42 7.39
C ARG A 262 -24.78 2.80 6.38
N ARG A 263 -24.76 3.23 5.11
CA ARG A 263 -25.56 2.61 4.03
C ARG A 263 -25.05 1.21 3.65
N ARG A 264 -23.73 0.98 3.67
CA ARG A 264 -23.10 -0.34 3.45
C ARG A 264 -23.43 -1.34 4.57
N GLN A 265 -23.34 -0.93 5.84
CA GLN A 265 -23.74 -1.76 6.98
C GLN A 265 -25.24 -2.10 6.98
N ARG A 266 -26.11 -1.16 6.56
CA ARG A 266 -27.55 -1.43 6.42
C ARG A 266 -27.90 -2.34 5.23
N ARG A 267 -27.15 -2.27 4.12
CA ARG A 267 -27.28 -3.22 3.00
C ARG A 267 -26.83 -4.64 3.38
N PHE A 268 -25.75 -4.77 4.14
CA PHE A 268 -25.27 -6.07 4.63
C PHE A 268 -26.29 -6.71 5.60
N ARG A 269 -26.86 -5.94 6.54
CA ARG A 269 -27.93 -6.43 7.43
C ARG A 269 -29.23 -6.79 6.70
N ARG A 270 -29.63 -6.05 5.65
CA ARG A 270 -30.82 -6.38 4.84
C ARG A 270 -30.63 -7.61 3.94
N HIS A 271 -29.42 -7.90 3.48
CA HIS A 271 -29.14 -9.15 2.77
C HIS A 271 -29.02 -10.36 3.70
N ALA A 272 -28.61 -10.15 4.95
CA ALA A 272 -28.61 -11.20 5.97
C ALA A 272 -30.04 -11.55 6.45
N THR A 273 -30.95 -10.58 6.57
CA THR A 273 -32.34 -10.85 7.00
C THR A 273 -33.31 -11.15 5.85
N GLY A 274 -33.06 -10.66 4.63
CA GLY A 274 -33.92 -10.89 3.46
C GLY A 274 -33.83 -12.28 2.82
N ARG A 275 -32.88 -13.12 3.25
CA ARG A 275 -32.83 -14.55 2.87
C ARG A 275 -33.54 -15.49 3.84
N LEU A 276 -34.08 -14.96 4.95
CA LEU A 276 -34.84 -15.73 5.95
C LEU A 276 -36.37 -15.52 5.84
N SER A 277 -36.87 -14.80 4.84
CA SER A 277 -38.32 -14.59 4.64
C SER A 277 -38.79 -14.80 3.20
N ALA A 278 -38.02 -15.51 2.38
CA ALA A 278 -38.39 -15.84 1.00
C ALA A 278 -38.12 -17.32 0.72
N SER A 279 -38.78 -18.17 1.51
CA SER A 279 -39.00 -19.59 1.23
C SER A 279 -40.21 -20.03 2.07
N ASP A 280 -41.39 -19.59 1.65
CA ASP A 280 -42.61 -20.41 1.75
C ASP A 280 -42.64 -21.34 0.53
#